data_AF-A0A2W5ZFV2-F1
#
_entry.id   AF-A0A2W5ZFV2-F1
#
_cell.length_a   1.000
_cell.length_b   1.000
_cell.length_c   1.000
_cell.angle_alpha   90.00
_cell.angle_beta   90.00
_cell.angle_gamma   90.00
#
_symmetry.space_group_name_H-M   'P 1'
#
loop_
_entity.id
_entity.type
_entity.pdbx_description
1 polymer ?
#
loop_
_entity_poly.entity_id
_entity_poly.type
_entity_poly.pdbx_seq_one_letter_code
_entity_poly.pdbx_strand_id
1 'polypeptide(L)'
;MQGVIAWLIWIALLVLPDQASAKPDGVPRFDVVRSCEEARAYTGDDKNLAYRGCMKDENDAHAELARKWAHFRPDDRKDCVAQGAAPVPSYVEILTCLQMSDQAEALYNPDGTRRDKPQGAAAQRKSGQDQAAPFGAAPAPESGSVKKPD
;
A
#
# COMPACT_ATOMS: atom_id res chain seq x y z
N MET A 1 8.15 8.52 66.09
CA MET A 1 8.72 7.81 64.92
C MET A 1 7.68 7.01 64.11
N GLN A 2 6.36 7.18 64.30
CA GLN A 2 5.33 6.40 63.58
C GLN A 2 4.60 7.17 62.47
N GLY A 3 4.74 8.50 62.41
CA GLY A 3 4.04 9.35 61.43
C GLY A 3 4.65 9.41 60.02
N VAL A 4 5.93 9.04 59.87
CA VAL A 4 6.62 9.06 58.56
C VAL A 4 6.29 7.84 57.69
N ILE A 5 5.88 6.72 58.30
CA ILE A 5 5.59 5.47 57.57
C ILE A 5 4.25 5.60 56.83
N ALA A 6 3.26 6.25 57.43
CA ALA A 6 1.96 6.50 56.79
C ALA A 6 2.09 7.43 55.57
N TRP A 7 3.07 8.32 55.57
CA TRP A 7 3.30 9.29 54.49
C TRP A 7 3.93 8.65 53.25
N LEU A 8 4.79 7.62 53.44
CA LEU A 8 5.41 6.89 52.33
C LEU A 8 4.43 5.99 51.57
N ILE A 9 3.38 5.49 52.24
CA ILE A 9 2.34 4.65 51.60
C ILE A 9 1.45 5.50 50.68
N TRP A 10 1.24 6.77 50.99
CA TRP A 10 0.48 7.71 50.14
C TRP A 10 1.23 8.09 48.85
N ILE A 11 2.57 8.17 48.90
CA ILE A 11 3.38 8.52 47.71
C ILE A 11 3.47 7.33 46.74
N ALA A 12 3.40 6.09 47.22
CA ALA A 12 3.51 4.90 46.38
C ALA A 12 2.28 4.61 45.49
N LEU A 13 1.12 5.24 45.73
CA LEU A 13 -0.11 4.99 44.98
C LEU A 13 -0.30 5.85 43.70
N LEU A 14 0.64 6.74 43.36
CA LEU A 14 0.49 7.66 42.21
C LEU A 14 1.27 7.25 40.94
N VAL A 15 1.87 6.06 40.89
CA VAL A 15 2.41 5.51 39.64
C VAL A 15 1.31 4.71 38.95
N LEU A 16 0.44 5.39 38.20
CA LEU A 16 -0.37 4.71 37.20
C LEU A 16 0.54 4.36 36.01
N PRO A 17 0.56 3.10 35.52
CA PRO A 17 1.17 2.81 34.24
C PRO A 17 0.42 3.60 33.16
N ASP A 18 1.16 4.35 32.34
CA ASP A 18 0.61 4.96 31.13
C ASP A 18 0.18 3.82 30.21
N GLN A 19 -1.11 3.49 30.25
CA GLN A 19 -1.69 2.49 29.36
C GLN A 19 -1.74 3.13 27.99
N ALA A 20 -0.65 3.00 27.24
CA ALA A 20 -0.55 3.40 25.85
C ALA A 20 -1.70 2.72 25.09
N SER A 21 -2.75 3.49 24.83
CA SER A 21 -3.88 3.02 24.05
C SER A 21 -3.40 2.90 22.62
N ALA A 22 -3.15 1.67 22.17
CA ALA A 22 -2.88 1.38 20.77
C ALA A 22 -4.08 1.83 19.96
N LYS A 23 -3.93 2.96 19.26
CA LYS A 23 -4.93 3.41 18.29
C LYS A 23 -5.06 2.29 17.24
N PRO A 24 -6.27 1.93 16.80
CA PRO A 24 -6.41 0.93 15.75
C PRO A 24 -5.66 1.44 14.51
N ASP A 25 -4.55 0.77 14.19
CA ASP A 25 -3.82 0.93 12.94
C ASP A 25 -4.71 0.39 11.82
N GLY A 26 -5.63 1.22 11.33
CA GLY A 26 -6.42 0.95 10.14
C GLY A 26 -5.81 1.62 8.91
N VAL A 27 -6.33 1.26 7.72
CA VAL A 27 -6.03 1.99 6.49
C VAL A 27 -6.43 3.46 6.69
N PRO A 28 -5.54 4.43 6.43
CA PRO A 28 -5.86 5.85 6.61
C PRO A 28 -6.95 6.29 5.63
N ARG A 29 -7.62 7.40 5.94
CA ARG A 29 -8.59 8.03 5.06
C ARG A 29 -7.93 9.20 4.34
N PHE A 30 -7.55 8.99 3.10
CA PHE A 30 -7.02 10.01 2.19
C PHE A 30 -8.10 10.56 1.28
N ASP A 31 -7.99 11.87 1.03
CA ASP A 31 -8.74 12.56 -0.02
C ASP A 31 -7.96 12.49 -1.34
N VAL A 32 -8.30 11.49 -2.15
CA VAL A 32 -7.67 11.23 -3.46
C VAL A 32 -8.23 12.10 -4.57
N VAL A 33 -9.29 12.87 -4.31
CA VAL A 33 -9.91 13.74 -5.34
C VAL A 33 -8.87 14.74 -5.85
N ARG A 34 -8.07 15.32 -4.96
CA ARG A 34 -6.97 16.21 -5.34
C ARG A 34 -5.98 15.52 -6.28
N SER A 35 -5.55 14.31 -5.95
CA SER A 35 -4.61 13.53 -6.75
C SER A 35 -5.17 13.23 -8.14
N CYS A 36 -6.46 12.91 -8.22
CA CYS A 36 -7.12 12.65 -9.49
C CYS A 36 -7.41 13.91 -10.32
N GLU A 37 -7.65 15.06 -9.70
CA GLU A 37 -7.69 16.35 -10.41
C GLU A 37 -6.31 16.74 -10.94
N GLU A 38 -5.23 16.44 -10.22
CA GLU A 38 -3.87 16.61 -10.75
C GLU A 38 -3.62 15.67 -11.94
N ALA A 39 -3.98 14.39 -11.85
CA ALA A 39 -3.89 13.45 -12.97
C ALA A 39 -4.68 13.92 -14.21
N ARG A 40 -5.84 14.53 -13.99
CA ARG A 40 -6.66 15.17 -15.03
C ARG A 40 -5.95 16.34 -15.70
N ALA A 41 -5.21 17.14 -14.94
CA ALA A 41 -4.48 18.30 -15.45
C ALA A 41 -3.29 17.92 -16.35
N TYR A 42 -2.66 16.76 -16.10
CA TYR A 42 -1.50 16.27 -16.86
C TYR A 42 -1.85 15.34 -18.04
N THR A 43 -3.12 14.96 -18.20
CA THR A 43 -3.56 14.09 -19.31
C THR A 43 -4.02 14.89 -20.53
N GLY A 44 -3.80 14.34 -21.73
CA GLY A 44 -4.18 14.90 -23.03
C GLY A 44 -5.69 15.00 -23.27
N ASP A 45 -6.15 14.53 -24.44
CA ASP A 45 -7.47 14.93 -24.95
C ASP A 45 -8.68 14.47 -24.11
N ASP A 46 -8.61 13.31 -23.43
CA ASP A 46 -9.70 12.82 -22.58
C ASP A 46 -9.40 12.91 -21.08
N LYS A 47 -9.43 14.15 -20.59
CA LYS A 47 -9.32 14.50 -19.17
C LYS A 47 -10.33 13.77 -18.29
N ASN A 48 -11.55 13.56 -18.79
CA ASN A 48 -12.61 12.93 -18.00
C ASN A 48 -12.38 11.43 -17.85
N LEU A 49 -11.85 10.76 -18.87
CA LEU A 49 -11.40 9.38 -18.77
C LEU A 49 -10.25 9.25 -17.76
N ALA A 50 -9.28 10.15 -17.79
CA ALA A 50 -8.15 10.15 -16.84
C ALA A 50 -8.62 10.25 -15.38
N TYR A 51 -9.51 11.21 -15.09
CA TYR A 51 -10.07 11.38 -13.75
C TYR A 51 -10.83 10.13 -13.29
N ARG A 52 -11.70 9.57 -14.13
CA ARG A 52 -12.46 8.35 -13.80
C ARG A 52 -11.55 7.14 -13.59
N GLY A 53 -10.50 7.01 -14.39
CA GLY A 53 -9.49 5.96 -14.24
C GLY A 53 -8.78 6.07 -12.89
N CYS A 54 -8.24 7.26 -12.57
CA CYS A 54 -7.60 7.52 -11.29
C CYS A 54 -8.54 7.20 -10.10
N MET A 55 -9.77 7.71 -10.12
CA MET A 55 -10.73 7.48 -9.03
C MET A 55 -11.03 5.98 -8.86
N LYS A 56 -11.07 5.23 -9.95
CA LYS A 56 -11.26 3.77 -9.90
C LYS A 56 -10.05 3.08 -9.28
N ASP A 57 -8.85 3.39 -9.74
CA ASP A 57 -7.61 2.76 -9.28
C ASP A 57 -7.37 3.04 -7.79
N GLU A 58 -7.61 4.27 -7.35
CA GLU A 58 -7.51 4.66 -5.93
C GLU A 58 -8.52 3.93 -5.05
N ASN A 59 -9.77 3.78 -5.51
CA ASN A 59 -10.79 3.07 -4.76
C ASN A 59 -10.51 1.55 -4.69
N ASP A 60 -10.03 0.96 -5.78
CA ASP A 60 -9.64 -0.44 -5.82
C ASP A 60 -8.43 -0.72 -4.92
N ALA A 61 -7.43 0.17 -4.93
CA ALA A 61 -6.27 0.09 -4.05
C ALA A 61 -6.66 0.22 -2.58
N HIS A 62 -7.54 1.18 -2.23
CA HIS A 62 -8.08 1.30 -0.88
C HIS A 62 -8.82 0.04 -0.43
N ALA A 63 -9.62 -0.57 -1.32
CA ALA A 63 -10.33 -1.81 -1.02
C ALA A 63 -9.35 -2.98 -0.81
N GLU A 64 -8.28 -3.06 -1.58
CA GLU A 64 -7.23 -4.08 -1.42
C GLU A 64 -6.43 -3.88 -0.12
N LEU A 65 -6.07 -2.64 0.20
CA LEU A 65 -5.47 -2.28 1.48
C LEU A 65 -6.37 -2.73 2.62
N ALA A 66 -7.68 -2.43 2.59
CA ALA A 66 -8.61 -2.85 3.63
C ALA A 66 -8.65 -4.37 3.83
N ARG A 67 -8.51 -5.16 2.75
CA ARG A 67 -8.46 -6.63 2.83
C ARG A 67 -7.16 -7.17 3.41
N LYS A 68 -6.03 -6.56 3.03
CA LYS A 68 -4.68 -7.08 3.33
C LYS A 68 -3.95 -6.34 4.45
N TRP A 69 -4.54 -5.29 5.02
CA TRP A 69 -3.86 -4.38 5.95
C TRP A 69 -3.13 -5.10 7.09
N ALA A 70 -3.79 -6.07 7.72
CA ALA A 70 -3.23 -6.83 8.83
C ALA A 70 -2.12 -7.82 8.43
N HIS A 71 -1.99 -8.15 7.14
CA HIS A 71 -0.93 -9.01 6.61
C HIS A 71 0.41 -8.27 6.57
N PHE A 72 0.38 -6.96 6.26
CA PHE A 72 1.59 -6.15 6.20
C PHE A 72 2.11 -5.81 7.59
N ARG A 73 3.44 -5.68 7.71
CA ARG A 73 4.09 -5.39 8.99
C ARG A 73 3.77 -3.98 9.48
N PRO A 74 3.65 -3.76 10.81
CA PRO A 74 3.35 -2.44 11.35
C PRO A 74 4.30 -1.33 10.90
N ASP A 75 5.62 -1.62 10.87
CA ASP A 75 6.62 -0.63 10.46
C ASP A 75 6.47 -0.25 8.99
N ASP A 76 6.29 -1.23 8.10
CA ASP A 76 6.03 -0.98 6.68
C ASP A 76 4.74 -0.19 6.46
N ARG A 77 3.68 -0.50 7.23
CA ARG A 77 2.42 0.28 7.18
C ARG A 77 2.65 1.74 7.54
N LYS A 78 3.41 2.00 8.60
CA LYS A 78 3.76 3.38 9.01
C LYS A 78 4.55 4.09 7.92
N ASP A 79 5.58 3.44 7.38
CA ASP A 79 6.50 4.04 6.42
C ASP A 79 5.84 4.26 5.06
N CYS A 80 5.11 3.26 4.55
CA CYS A 80 4.40 3.37 3.28
C CYS A 80 3.23 4.36 3.34
N VAL A 81 2.54 4.50 4.48
CA VAL A 81 1.53 5.56 4.65
C VAL A 81 2.16 6.95 4.60
N ALA A 82 3.32 7.13 5.22
CA ALA A 82 4.04 8.41 5.15
C ALA A 82 4.46 8.74 3.70
N GLN A 83 4.91 7.74 2.93
CA GLN A 83 5.25 7.90 1.52
C GLN A 83 4.02 8.22 0.66
N GLY A 84 2.94 7.46 0.80
CA GLY A 84 1.74 7.66 0.00
C GLY A 84 0.93 8.91 0.36
N ALA A 85 1.29 9.64 1.42
CA ALA A 85 0.61 10.88 1.81
C ALA A 85 1.10 12.11 1.01
N ALA A 86 2.28 12.06 0.39
CA ALA A 86 2.93 13.22 -0.22
C ALA A 86 3.71 12.84 -1.50
N PRO A 87 3.82 13.73 -2.50
CA PRO A 87 3.33 15.12 -2.53
C PRO A 87 1.81 15.24 -2.70
N VAL A 88 1.16 14.19 -3.21
CA VAL A 88 -0.29 14.04 -3.26
C VAL A 88 -0.71 12.68 -2.69
N PRO A 89 -1.86 12.58 -2.00
CA PRO A 89 -2.28 11.33 -1.38
C PRO A 89 -2.63 10.24 -2.40
N SER A 90 -2.08 9.04 -2.27
CA SER A 90 -2.42 7.89 -3.14
C SER A 90 -2.41 6.57 -2.38
N TYR A 91 -3.51 5.83 -2.47
CA TYR A 91 -3.61 4.45 -2.00
C TYR A 91 -2.88 3.49 -2.92
N VAL A 92 -2.77 3.80 -4.22
CA VAL A 92 -1.97 3.00 -5.16
C VAL A 92 -0.51 3.00 -4.73
N GLU A 93 0.03 4.15 -4.33
CA GLU A 93 1.41 4.24 -3.83
C GLU A 93 1.61 3.48 -2.52
N ILE A 94 0.68 3.60 -1.56
CA ILE A 94 0.75 2.82 -0.30
C ILE A 94 0.74 1.33 -0.61
N LEU A 95 -0.20 0.87 -1.43
CA LEU A 95 -0.34 -0.55 -1.76
C LEU A 95 0.90 -1.09 -2.46
N THR A 96 1.44 -0.33 -3.42
CA THR A 96 2.67 -0.68 -4.14
C THR A 96 3.85 -0.77 -3.20
N CYS A 97 4.07 0.24 -2.35
CA CYS A 97 5.13 0.26 -1.35
C CYS A 97 5.07 -0.98 -0.45
N LEU A 98 3.89 -1.30 0.10
CA LEU A 98 3.70 -2.45 0.98
C LEU A 98 3.98 -3.78 0.28
N GLN A 99 3.51 -3.94 -0.96
CA GLN A 99 3.78 -5.14 -1.75
C GLN A 99 5.26 -5.29 -2.07
N MET A 100 5.96 -4.19 -2.34
CA MET A 100 7.39 -4.20 -2.60
C MET A 100 8.21 -4.52 -1.35
N SER A 101 7.86 -3.94 -0.20
CA SER A 101 8.49 -4.28 1.09
C SER A 101 8.33 -5.76 1.39
N ASP A 102 7.12 -6.31 1.30
CA ASP A 102 6.85 -7.73 1.54
C ASP A 102 7.65 -8.65 0.59
N GLN A 103 7.70 -8.30 -0.69
CA GLN A 103 8.53 -9.02 -1.68
C GLN A 103 10.02 -8.95 -1.36
N ALA A 104 10.52 -7.78 -0.95
CA ALA A 104 11.93 -7.61 -0.59
C ALA A 104 12.28 -8.45 0.65
N GLU A 105 11.40 -8.48 1.65
CA GLU A 105 11.58 -9.31 2.84
C GLU A 105 11.64 -10.79 2.50
N ALA A 106 10.87 -11.26 1.51
CA ALA A 106 10.92 -12.65 1.06
C ALA A 106 12.30 -13.03 0.47
N LEU A 107 13.09 -12.07 0.00
CA LEU A 107 14.38 -12.28 -0.68
C LEU A 107 15.60 -12.24 0.25
N TYR A 108 15.53 -11.61 1.42
CA TYR A 108 16.68 -11.42 2.31
C TYR A 108 16.51 -12.10 3.67
N ASN A 109 17.58 -12.71 4.18
CA ASN A 109 17.66 -13.20 5.55
C ASN A 109 17.72 -12.03 6.55
N PRO A 110 17.43 -12.27 7.85
CA PRO A 110 17.56 -11.25 8.88
C PRO A 110 18.98 -10.66 9.03
N ASP A 111 20.01 -11.35 8.55
CA ASP A 111 21.41 -10.89 8.52
C ASP A 111 21.76 -10.06 7.28
N GLY A 112 20.78 -9.77 6.41
CA GLY A 112 20.96 -9.00 5.18
C GLY A 112 21.51 -9.81 3.99
N THR A 113 21.79 -11.10 4.16
CA THR A 113 22.23 -11.95 3.04
C THR A 113 21.05 -12.31 2.13
N ARG A 114 21.30 -12.38 0.82
CA ARG A 114 20.30 -12.84 -0.15
C ARG A 114 19.97 -14.32 0.12
N ARG A 115 18.70 -14.68 0.12
CA ARG A 115 18.26 -16.08 0.22
C ARG A 115 18.51 -16.84 -1.08
N ASP A 116 19.01 -18.06 -0.94
CA ASP A 116 19.19 -18.99 -2.06
C ASP A 116 17.86 -19.51 -2.63
N LYS A 117 16.79 -19.51 -1.81
CA LYS A 117 15.45 -19.93 -2.19
C LYS A 117 14.41 -18.92 -1.68
N PRO A 118 13.55 -18.35 -2.55
CA PRO A 118 12.45 -17.49 -2.12
C PRO A 118 11.48 -18.29 -1.23
N GLN A 119 11.15 -17.76 -0.04
CA GLN A 119 10.05 -18.28 0.76
C GLN A 119 8.73 -17.95 0.03
N GLY A 120 7.88 -18.95 -0.19
CA GLY A 120 6.60 -18.80 -0.93
C GLY A 120 6.57 -19.41 -2.34
N ALA A 121 7.70 -19.70 -2.97
CA ALA A 121 7.72 -20.32 -4.30
C ALA A 121 7.30 -21.82 -4.30
N ALA A 122 7.26 -22.47 -3.13
CA ALA A 122 6.96 -23.90 -3.01
C ALA A 122 5.46 -24.22 -2.96
N ALA A 123 4.58 -23.23 -2.76
CA ALA A 123 3.13 -23.48 -2.70
C ALA A 123 2.44 -23.33 -4.08
N GLN A 124 3.05 -22.65 -5.05
CA GLN A 124 2.43 -22.29 -6.33
C GLN A 124 3.00 -23.01 -7.55
N ARG A 125 3.58 -24.20 -7.36
CA ARG A 125 3.96 -25.09 -8.48
C ARG A 125 3.26 -26.45 -8.37
N LYS A 126 1.96 -26.43 -8.15
CA LYS A 126 1.10 -27.59 -8.41
C LYS A 126 -0.23 -27.10 -8.99
N SER A 127 -0.47 -27.51 -10.24
CA SER A 127 -1.69 -27.35 -11.03
C SER A 127 -1.84 -26.07 -11.85
N GLY A 128 -1.71 -26.22 -13.18
CA GLY A 128 -2.43 -25.42 -14.18
C GLY A 128 -1.84 -24.05 -14.48
N GLN A 129 -0.86 -24.01 -15.38
CA GLN A 129 -0.44 -22.78 -16.03
C GLN A 129 -1.41 -22.50 -17.19
N ASP A 130 -2.64 -22.15 -16.84
CA ASP A 130 -3.59 -21.45 -17.69
C ASP A 130 -3.88 -20.11 -17.02
N GLN A 131 -3.68 -19.02 -17.77
CA GLN A 131 -4.13 -17.64 -17.54
C GLN A 131 -3.26 -16.74 -16.63
N ALA A 132 -2.55 -15.80 -17.26
CA ALA A 132 -3.03 -14.41 -17.33
C ALA A 132 -2.17 -13.64 -18.35
N ALA A 133 -2.82 -13.10 -19.38
CA ALA A 133 -2.20 -12.14 -20.28
C ALA A 133 -1.80 -10.86 -19.49
N PRO A 134 -0.68 -10.20 -19.84
CA PRO A 134 -0.31 -8.95 -19.20
C PRO A 134 -1.35 -7.88 -19.50
N PHE A 135 -1.75 -7.15 -18.46
CA PHE A 135 -2.39 -5.85 -18.58
C PHE A 135 -1.55 -4.98 -19.53
N GLY A 136 -2.15 -4.47 -20.62
CA GLY A 136 -1.62 -3.31 -21.32
C GLY A 136 -1.05 -3.48 -22.74
N ALA A 137 -1.44 -4.49 -23.51
CA ALA A 137 -1.22 -4.45 -24.96
C ALA A 137 -2.43 -3.79 -25.66
N ALA A 138 -2.35 -2.48 -25.89
CA ALA A 138 -3.24 -1.83 -26.87
C ALA A 138 -3.01 -2.47 -28.26
N PRO A 139 -4.05 -2.76 -29.07
CA PRO A 139 -3.85 -3.23 -30.43
C PRO A 139 -3.20 -2.14 -31.28
N ALA A 140 -2.12 -2.48 -31.98
CA ALA A 140 -1.49 -1.62 -32.97
C ALA A 140 -2.52 -1.23 -34.06
N PRO A 141 -2.49 0.01 -34.60
CA PRO A 141 -3.35 0.36 -35.71
C PRO A 141 -2.97 -0.46 -36.94
N GLU A 142 -3.98 -1.12 -37.48
CA GLU A 142 -3.93 -1.94 -38.68
C GLU A 142 -3.58 -1.04 -39.86
N SER A 143 -2.50 -1.35 -40.56
CA SER A 143 -2.08 -0.62 -41.77
C SER A 143 -3.10 -0.87 -42.88
N GLY A 144 -4.14 -0.02 -42.94
CA GLY A 144 -5.13 -0.02 -44.01
C GLY A 144 -4.48 0.28 -45.37
N SER A 145 -4.65 -0.65 -46.31
CA SER A 145 -4.29 -0.51 -47.72
C SER A 145 -4.79 0.82 -48.31
N VAL A 146 -3.85 1.62 -48.81
CA VAL A 146 -4.15 2.70 -49.76
C VAL A 146 -4.69 2.06 -51.04
N LYS A 147 -6.00 2.20 -51.27
CA LYS A 147 -6.63 1.92 -52.56
C LYS A 147 -6.35 3.10 -53.47
N LYS A 148 -5.48 2.89 -54.45
CA LYS A 148 -5.17 3.82 -55.54
C LYS A 148 -6.44 4.10 -56.35
N PRO A 149 -6.89 5.36 -56.50
CA PRO A 149 -7.87 5.71 -57.52
C PRO A 149 -7.21 5.74 -58.91
N ASP A 150 -8.00 5.35 -59.91
CA ASP A 150 -7.66 5.15 -61.33
C ASP A 150 -6.68 6.15 -61.97
#